data_AF-U6G5G3-F1
#
_entry.id   AF-U6G5G3-F1
#
_cell.length_a   1.000
_cell.length_b   1.000
_cell.length_c   1.000
_cell.angle_alpha   90.00
_cell.angle_beta   90.00
_cell.angle_gamma   90.00
#
_symmetry.space_group_name_H-M   'P 1'
#
loop_
_entity.id
_entity.type
_entity.pdbx_description
1 polymer ?
#
loop_
_entity_poly.entity_id
_entity_poly.type
_entity_poly.pdbx_seq_one_letter_code
_entity_poly.pdbx_strand_id
1 'polypeptide(L)'
;MVVHWGYSGSWLGKLLDAPTGAGEATQPGQEGADNADKVVGEDGISFQLKYRGKNVGLTKPLIIAIALIVVSGARYIMSKGSRPRAQSSQGLPLPVDDVSMQQYLNEFDEAAEDMKVAWRSSDVAVRKAFQLHFSPSLEDGKAPSAAPLATIIGHVDKTRKWEVPPHSSVEQRRDFAEHLHLLRNICRAVTLRLKELNWLALVSERADVPVPVPGLDEPYMYPDIDELEDDAESRSTAAEFLVSAGMFGSGSRQSVHAALADGMTHLLSIEKNHQSYNWVVRYFFERFLEPFGGANNLHTARPTVKYQIPYSGRAFRTGALSHAAEHIHRETDSHTSYTHIRKINLLLDNWTNTGVMEAMKQQEKENAHNFQKKLECKREQMKVLLRQGITRDDLEMSVLFLL
;
A
#
# COMPACT_ATOMS: atom_id res chain seq x y z
N MET A 1 -12.42 17.65 31.32
CA MET A 1 -12.95 18.14 30.03
C MET A 1 -12.89 16.98 29.04
N VAL A 2 -14.01 16.29 28.88
CA VAL A 2 -14.14 15.07 28.05
C VAL A 2 -14.37 15.54 26.62
N VAL A 3 -13.43 15.23 25.73
CA VAL A 3 -13.55 15.54 24.30
C VAL A 3 -14.05 14.27 23.60
N HIS A 4 -15.31 14.29 23.21
CA HIS A 4 -15.89 13.30 22.30
C HIS A 4 -15.30 13.48 20.91
N TRP A 5 -14.72 12.42 20.34
CA TRP A 5 -14.38 12.34 18.92
C TRP A 5 -15.35 11.39 18.25
N GLY A 6 -16.45 11.94 17.76
CA GLY A 6 -17.21 11.34 16.65
C GLY A 6 -16.86 12.10 15.37
N TYR A 7 -16.85 11.40 14.24
CA TYR A 7 -16.81 11.96 12.88
C TYR A 7 -15.49 12.60 12.42
N SER A 8 -14.57 11.78 11.92
CA SER A 8 -13.52 12.22 10.97
C SER A 8 -13.65 11.58 9.57
N GLY A 9 -14.64 10.71 9.36
CA GLY A 9 -14.87 10.04 8.07
C GLY A 9 -15.66 10.85 7.04
N SER A 10 -16.55 11.78 7.44
CA SER A 10 -17.46 12.43 6.48
C SER A 10 -16.86 13.62 5.71
N TRP A 11 -15.72 14.16 6.16
CA TRP A 11 -15.11 15.33 5.50
C TRP A 11 -14.39 14.98 4.19
N LEU A 12 -13.88 13.76 4.05
CA LEU A 12 -13.20 13.27 2.85
C LEU A 12 -14.19 13.07 1.69
N GLY A 13 -15.44 12.66 1.98
CA GLY A 13 -16.49 12.56 0.97
C GLY A 13 -16.92 13.93 0.44
N LYS A 14 -17.10 14.92 1.33
CA LYS A 14 -17.48 16.29 0.95
C LYS A 14 -16.40 17.06 0.17
N LEU A 15 -15.14 16.61 0.22
CA LEU A 15 -14.04 17.24 -0.52
C LEU A 15 -13.89 16.68 -1.95
N LEU A 16 -14.46 15.49 -2.21
CA LEU A 16 -14.44 14.83 -3.52
C LEU A 16 -15.69 15.13 -4.37
N ASP A 17 -16.81 15.52 -3.73
CA ASP A 17 -18.00 15.99 -4.42
C ASP A 17 -17.94 17.52 -4.65
N ALA A 18 -17.19 17.95 -5.67
CA ALA A 18 -17.33 19.31 -6.19
C ALA A 18 -18.58 19.40 -7.09
N PRO A 19 -19.45 20.42 -6.95
CA PRO A 19 -20.63 20.54 -7.78
C PRO A 19 -20.22 20.82 -9.22
N THR A 20 -20.63 19.94 -10.14
CA THR A 20 -20.56 20.21 -11.58
C THR A 20 -21.53 21.34 -11.87
N GLY A 21 -21.01 22.57 -11.94
CA GLY A 21 -21.79 23.73 -12.35
C GLY A 21 -22.29 23.52 -13.77
N ALA A 22 -23.61 23.40 -13.92
CA ALA A 22 -24.28 23.42 -15.21
C ALA A 22 -24.07 24.78 -15.87
N GLY A 23 -23.07 24.85 -16.75
CA GLY A 23 -22.90 25.95 -17.70
C GLY A 23 -23.85 25.76 -18.87
N GLU A 24 -24.96 26.50 -18.82
CA GLU A 24 -25.91 26.69 -19.90
C GLU A 24 -25.17 27.33 -21.09
N ALA A 25 -24.94 26.57 -22.16
CA ALA A 25 -24.34 27.06 -23.39
C ALA A 25 -25.31 26.87 -24.56
N THR A 26 -25.61 28.00 -25.18
CA THR A 26 -26.56 28.28 -26.25
C THR A 26 -26.29 27.47 -27.52
N GLN A 27 -27.36 26.99 -28.17
CA GLN A 27 -27.35 26.41 -29.52
C GLN A 27 -26.74 27.35 -30.57
N PRO A 28 -26.17 26.77 -31.65
CA PRO A 28 -26.65 27.16 -32.97
C PRO A 28 -26.83 25.99 -33.95
N GLY A 29 -27.89 26.10 -34.75
CA GLY A 29 -27.85 25.90 -36.20
C GLY A 29 -27.80 24.47 -36.74
N GLN A 30 -28.95 23.96 -37.16
CA GLN A 30 -29.15 22.70 -37.86
C GLN A 30 -29.42 22.95 -39.36
N GLU A 31 -28.50 22.52 -40.22
CA GLU A 31 -28.63 22.23 -41.66
C GLU A 31 -27.56 21.14 -41.92
N GLY A 32 -27.77 19.95 -42.48
CA GLY A 32 -28.78 19.40 -43.36
C GLY A 32 -28.05 18.78 -44.55
N ALA A 33 -27.97 17.44 -44.66
CA ALA A 33 -28.00 16.65 -45.91
C ALA A 33 -27.48 15.21 -45.72
N ASP A 34 -28.22 14.30 -46.36
CA ASP A 34 -28.06 12.84 -46.45
C ASP A 34 -26.81 12.37 -47.21
N ASN A 35 -26.31 11.15 -46.90
CA ASN A 35 -26.44 9.96 -47.77
C ASN A 35 -25.55 8.75 -47.35
N ALA A 36 -26.23 7.60 -47.25
CA ALA A 36 -25.93 6.27 -47.79
C ALA A 36 -24.61 5.51 -47.55
N ASP A 37 -24.76 4.36 -46.87
CA ASP A 37 -24.29 2.99 -47.18
C ASP A 37 -22.88 2.74 -47.79
N LYS A 38 -22.04 2.01 -47.03
CA LYS A 38 -21.38 0.76 -47.49
C LYS A 38 -20.56 0.02 -46.41
N VAL A 39 -21.02 -1.20 -46.07
CA VAL A 39 -20.35 -2.52 -46.16
C VAL A 39 -18.85 -2.66 -45.76
N VAL A 40 -18.65 -3.46 -44.69
CA VAL A 40 -17.61 -4.49 -44.39
C VAL A 40 -16.15 -4.07 -44.17
N GLY A 41 -15.66 -4.45 -42.98
CA GLY A 41 -14.27 -4.67 -42.65
C GLY A 41 -14.13 -5.02 -41.16
N GLU A 42 -14.06 -6.31 -40.83
CA GLU A 42 -13.51 -6.77 -39.55
C GLU A 42 -12.04 -6.36 -39.53
N ASP A 43 -11.69 -5.35 -38.74
CA ASP A 43 -10.31 -5.06 -38.36
C ASP A 43 -10.29 -4.61 -36.90
N GLY A 44 -9.30 -5.14 -36.18
CA GLY A 44 -9.13 -4.98 -34.74
C GLY A 44 -9.15 -3.52 -34.30
N ILE A 45 -10.06 -3.21 -33.38
CA ILE A 45 -10.14 -1.90 -32.73
C ILE A 45 -8.94 -1.77 -31.78
N SER A 46 -7.84 -1.24 -32.29
CA SER A 46 -6.84 -0.57 -31.46
C SER A 46 -7.45 0.73 -30.97
N PHE A 47 -7.72 0.83 -29.66
CA PHE A 47 -8.09 2.09 -29.02
C PHE A 47 -6.88 3.04 -29.05
N GLN A 48 -6.74 3.83 -30.12
CA GLN A 48 -5.90 5.03 -30.09
C GLN A 48 -6.66 6.13 -29.34
N LEU A 49 -6.47 6.17 -28.03
CA LEU A 49 -6.96 7.24 -27.18
C LEU A 49 -6.10 8.48 -27.40
N LYS A 50 -6.41 9.27 -28.46
CA LYS A 50 -5.82 10.59 -28.66
C LYS A 50 -6.37 11.57 -27.62
N TYR A 51 -5.73 11.63 -26.46
CA TYR A 51 -5.90 12.77 -25.53
C TYR A 51 -5.06 13.95 -26.02
N ARG A 52 -5.70 14.87 -26.75
CA ARG A 52 -5.19 16.21 -27.02
C ARG A 52 -6.04 17.20 -26.23
N GLY A 53 -5.63 17.49 -25.00
CA GLY A 53 -6.29 18.48 -24.15
C GLY A 53 -5.33 19.05 -23.10
N LYS A 54 -4.79 20.25 -23.37
CA LYS A 54 -4.01 21.03 -22.40
C LYS A 54 -4.93 21.51 -21.26
N ASN A 55 -4.98 20.77 -20.16
CA ASN A 55 -5.51 21.26 -18.88
C ASN A 55 -4.37 21.32 -17.84
N VAL A 56 -3.39 22.18 -18.10
CA VAL A 56 -2.35 22.53 -17.13
C VAL A 56 -2.89 23.68 -16.28
N GLY A 57 -3.43 23.40 -15.11
CA GLY A 57 -3.86 24.49 -14.21
C GLY A 57 -4.28 24.10 -12.80
N LEU A 58 -4.86 22.91 -12.58
CA LEU A 58 -5.52 22.61 -11.30
C LEU A 58 -5.06 21.32 -10.60
N THR A 59 -4.20 20.53 -11.22
CA THR A 59 -3.76 19.22 -10.69
C THR A 59 -2.60 19.31 -9.69
N LYS A 60 -1.70 20.29 -9.83
CA LYS A 60 -0.55 20.50 -8.92
C LYS A 60 -0.95 20.75 -7.45
N PRO A 61 -1.93 21.61 -7.10
CA PRO A 61 -2.29 21.83 -5.70
C PRO A 61 -2.94 20.60 -5.04
N LEU A 62 -3.66 19.77 -5.82
CA LEU A 62 -4.29 18.56 -5.29
C LEU A 62 -3.25 17.50 -4.87
N ILE A 63 -2.17 17.34 -5.65
CA ILE A 63 -1.07 16.40 -5.33
C ILE A 63 -0.36 16.84 -4.06
N ILE A 64 -0.03 18.13 -3.94
CA ILE A 64 0.62 18.68 -2.75
C ILE A 64 -0.29 18.48 -1.53
N ALA A 65 -1.60 18.69 -1.65
CA ALA A 65 -2.55 18.44 -0.57
C ALA A 65 -2.60 16.95 -0.17
N ILE A 66 -2.70 16.02 -1.13
CA ILE A 66 -2.72 14.57 -0.84
C ILE A 66 -1.40 14.12 -0.21
N ALA A 67 -0.26 14.54 -0.75
CA ALA A 67 1.07 14.22 -0.20
C ALA A 67 1.24 14.79 1.21
N LEU A 68 0.82 16.04 1.45
CA LEU A 68 0.83 16.64 2.78
C LEU A 68 -0.11 15.92 3.75
N ILE A 69 -1.28 15.44 3.31
CA ILE A 69 -2.20 14.66 4.15
C ILE A 69 -1.61 13.29 4.49
N VAL A 70 -0.98 12.60 3.54
CA VAL A 70 -0.32 11.31 3.78
C VAL A 70 0.88 11.48 4.71
N VAL A 71 1.74 12.47 4.45
CA VAL A 71 2.93 12.74 5.29
C VAL A 71 2.52 13.25 6.67
N SER A 72 1.51 14.12 6.77
CA SER A 72 1.00 14.62 8.06
C SER A 72 0.24 13.55 8.81
N GLY A 73 -0.51 12.68 8.13
CA GLY A 73 -1.16 11.51 8.72
C GLY A 73 -0.14 10.52 9.26
N ALA A 74 0.90 10.19 8.48
CA ALA A 74 2.01 9.33 8.92
C ALA A 74 2.77 9.95 10.10
N ARG A 75 3.13 11.24 10.03
CA ARG A 75 3.79 11.97 11.12
C ARG A 75 2.90 12.15 12.35
N TYR A 76 1.58 12.30 12.18
CA TYR A 76 0.63 12.42 13.28
C TYR A 76 0.39 11.07 13.97
N ILE A 77 0.34 9.97 13.21
CA ILE A 77 0.33 8.62 13.77
C ILE A 77 1.64 8.37 14.55
N MET A 78 2.78 8.81 14.00
CA MET A 78 4.08 8.75 14.68
C MET A 78 4.14 9.66 15.92
N SER A 79 3.55 10.87 15.89
CA SER A 79 3.58 11.83 17.00
C SER A 79 2.56 11.54 18.10
N LYS A 80 1.42 10.91 17.79
CA LYS A 80 0.57 10.30 18.82
C LYS A 80 1.25 9.12 19.50
N GLY A 81 2.24 8.50 18.84
CA GLY A 81 3.18 7.57 19.46
C GLY A 81 4.17 8.20 20.45
N SER A 82 4.27 9.54 20.51
CA SER A 82 5.16 10.29 21.41
C SER A 82 4.48 10.90 22.63
N ARG A 83 3.26 10.45 22.99
CA ARG A 83 2.89 10.52 24.42
C ARG A 83 4.01 9.80 25.18
N PRO A 84 4.47 10.35 26.33
CA PRO A 84 5.60 9.78 27.06
C PRO A 84 5.38 8.28 27.13
N ARG A 85 6.36 7.55 26.61
CA ARG A 85 6.47 6.10 26.60
C ARG A 85 6.34 5.65 28.05
N ALA A 86 5.10 5.55 28.53
CA ALA A 86 4.77 4.67 29.62
C ALA A 86 5.45 3.38 29.23
N GLN A 87 6.40 2.96 30.07
CA GLN A 87 7.29 1.84 29.87
C GLN A 87 6.62 0.81 28.97
N SER A 88 7.32 0.43 27.90
CA SER A 88 6.96 -0.70 27.05
C SER A 88 6.26 -1.72 27.91
N SER A 89 4.95 -1.81 27.72
CA SER A 89 4.04 -2.59 28.52
C SER A 89 4.26 -4.06 28.16
N GLN A 90 5.51 -4.52 28.32
CA GLN A 90 5.92 -5.90 28.13
C GLN A 90 5.07 -6.71 29.09
N GLY A 91 3.99 -7.28 28.56
CA GLY A 91 3.11 -8.17 29.31
C GLY A 91 2.08 -7.49 30.22
N LEU A 92 1.69 -6.22 30.01
CA LEU A 92 0.44 -5.78 30.65
C LEU A 92 -0.72 -6.58 30.02
N PRO A 93 -1.46 -7.37 30.82
CA PRO A 93 -2.54 -8.20 30.31
C PRO A 93 -3.54 -7.33 29.56
N LEU A 94 -3.97 -7.79 28.37
CA LEU A 94 -5.01 -7.12 27.60
C LEU A 94 -6.26 -6.98 28.50
N PRO A 95 -6.79 -5.76 28.73
CA PRO A 95 -8.01 -5.58 29.51
C PRO A 95 -9.17 -6.37 28.91
N VAL A 96 -9.87 -7.15 29.74
CA VAL A 96 -10.98 -8.03 29.31
C VAL A 96 -12.30 -7.69 30.01
N ASP A 97 -12.40 -6.51 30.61
CA ASP A 97 -13.68 -5.98 31.12
C ASP A 97 -14.63 -5.60 29.97
N ASP A 98 -15.93 -5.46 30.25
CA ASP A 98 -16.94 -5.21 29.21
C ASP A 98 -16.71 -3.93 28.42
N VAL A 99 -16.20 -2.88 29.06
CA VAL A 99 -15.95 -1.60 28.39
C VAL A 99 -14.84 -1.79 27.37
N SER A 100 -13.76 -2.47 27.76
CA SER A 100 -12.66 -2.82 26.86
C SER A 100 -13.10 -3.75 25.72
N MET A 101 -13.88 -4.79 26.02
CA MET A 101 -14.39 -5.72 25.00
C MET A 101 -15.29 -5.02 23.97
N GLN A 102 -16.17 -4.15 24.43
CA GLN A 102 -17.03 -3.36 23.54
C GLN A 102 -16.21 -2.40 22.67
N GLN A 103 -15.17 -1.78 23.23
CA GLN A 103 -14.26 -0.95 22.45
C GLN A 103 -13.56 -1.77 21.36
N TYR A 104 -13.05 -2.95 21.68
CA TYR A 104 -12.38 -3.81 20.70
C TYR A 104 -13.30 -4.25 19.56
N LEU A 105 -14.56 -4.59 19.88
CA LEU A 105 -15.58 -4.89 18.88
C LEU A 105 -15.84 -3.71 17.95
N ASN A 106 -16.04 -2.52 18.52
CA ASN A 106 -16.30 -1.31 17.73
C ASN A 106 -15.13 -1.00 16.77
N GLU A 107 -13.88 -1.07 17.27
CA GLU A 107 -12.69 -0.82 16.46
C GLU A 107 -12.46 -1.90 15.39
N PHE A 108 -12.79 -3.15 15.70
CA PHE A 108 -12.78 -4.26 14.75
C PHE A 108 -13.82 -4.04 13.64
N ASP A 109 -15.06 -3.68 14.00
CA ASP A 109 -16.13 -3.45 13.04
C ASP A 109 -15.85 -2.25 12.13
N GLU A 110 -15.34 -1.16 12.68
CA GLU A 110 -14.88 0.00 11.91
C GLU A 110 -13.81 -0.42 10.89
N ALA A 111 -12.76 -1.13 11.32
CA ALA A 111 -11.70 -1.58 10.43
C ALA A 111 -12.21 -2.54 9.34
N ALA A 112 -13.15 -3.43 9.67
CA ALA A 112 -13.74 -4.37 8.72
C ALA A 112 -14.62 -3.67 7.68
N GLU A 113 -15.39 -2.64 8.07
CA GLU A 113 -16.16 -1.83 7.12
C GLU A 113 -15.24 -0.95 6.24
N ASP A 114 -14.21 -0.33 6.81
CA ASP A 114 -13.19 0.40 6.05
C ASP A 114 -12.54 -0.47 4.97
N MET A 115 -12.20 -1.72 5.31
CA MET A 115 -11.65 -2.69 4.36
C MET A 115 -12.63 -2.99 3.23
N LYS A 116 -13.91 -3.21 3.53
CA LYS A 116 -14.94 -3.48 2.51
C LYS A 116 -15.14 -2.28 1.59
N VAL A 117 -15.19 -1.07 2.15
CA VAL A 117 -15.31 0.18 1.39
C VAL A 117 -14.12 0.33 0.47
N ALA A 118 -12.89 0.23 1.00
CA ALA A 118 -11.67 0.34 0.21
C ALA A 118 -11.58 -0.70 -0.92
N TRP A 119 -12.00 -1.94 -0.66
CA TRP A 119 -12.03 -2.98 -1.68
C TRP A 119 -13.04 -2.66 -2.79
N ARG A 120 -14.26 -2.24 -2.43
CA ARG A 120 -15.32 -1.92 -3.39
C ARG A 120 -15.01 -0.67 -4.22
N SER A 121 -14.33 0.31 -3.62
CA SER A 121 -13.94 1.55 -4.29
C SER A 121 -12.68 1.42 -5.13
N SER A 122 -11.94 0.30 -5.03
CA SER A 122 -10.71 0.11 -5.79
C SER A 122 -10.99 -0.38 -7.21
N ASP A 123 -10.25 0.16 -8.17
CA ASP A 123 -10.34 -0.22 -9.56
C ASP A 123 -10.03 -1.70 -9.79
N VAL A 124 -10.49 -2.23 -10.92
CA VAL A 124 -10.30 -3.64 -11.28
C VAL A 124 -8.80 -3.98 -11.37
N ALA A 125 -7.98 -3.09 -11.93
CA ALA A 125 -6.53 -3.28 -12.03
C ALA A 125 -5.88 -3.33 -10.63
N VAL A 126 -6.28 -2.43 -9.73
CA VAL A 126 -5.79 -2.42 -8.34
C VAL A 126 -6.18 -3.69 -7.57
N ARG A 127 -7.42 -4.17 -7.74
CA ARG A 127 -7.86 -5.44 -7.13
C ARG A 127 -7.10 -6.65 -7.67
N LYS A 128 -6.78 -6.67 -8.97
CA LYS A 128 -5.92 -7.71 -9.58
C LYS A 128 -4.50 -7.65 -9.05
N ALA A 129 -3.90 -6.46 -8.97
CA ALA A 129 -2.59 -6.27 -8.36
C ALA A 129 -2.57 -6.73 -6.89
N PHE A 130 -3.64 -6.43 -6.14
CA PHE A 130 -3.78 -6.91 -4.77
C PHE A 130 -3.81 -8.43 -4.70
N GLN A 131 -4.58 -9.06 -5.58
CA GLN A 131 -4.66 -10.51 -5.69
C GLN A 131 -3.29 -11.14 -5.98
N LEU A 132 -2.48 -10.52 -6.83
CA LEU A 132 -1.19 -11.05 -7.22
C LEU A 132 -0.14 -10.94 -6.09
N HIS A 133 -0.07 -9.79 -5.43
CA HIS A 133 1.02 -9.47 -4.50
C HIS A 133 0.70 -9.72 -3.02
N PHE A 134 -0.59 -9.67 -2.65
CA PHE A 134 -1.02 -9.70 -1.25
C PHE A 134 -1.98 -10.84 -0.93
N SER A 135 -2.21 -11.77 -1.87
CA SER A 135 -2.98 -13.00 -1.61
C SER A 135 -2.08 -14.25 -1.62
N PRO A 136 -2.35 -15.25 -0.76
CA PRO A 136 -1.56 -16.48 -0.72
C PRO A 136 -1.46 -17.23 -2.06
N SER A 137 -0.27 -17.24 -2.65
CA SER A 137 0.06 -17.92 -3.90
C SER A 137 1.39 -18.67 -3.76
N LEU A 138 1.57 -19.77 -4.51
CA LEU A 138 2.84 -20.54 -4.51
C LEU A 138 3.70 -20.29 -5.75
N GLU A 139 3.08 -19.87 -6.85
CA GLU A 139 3.68 -19.75 -8.18
C GLU A 139 3.16 -18.49 -8.86
N ASP A 140 3.98 -17.93 -9.76
CA ASP A 140 3.57 -16.83 -10.64
C ASP A 140 2.52 -17.26 -11.65
N GLY A 141 1.62 -16.34 -12.01
CA GLY A 141 0.61 -16.53 -13.05
C GLY A 141 -0.51 -17.54 -12.73
N LYS A 142 -0.40 -18.29 -11.63
CA LYS A 142 -1.46 -19.21 -11.21
C LYS A 142 -2.59 -18.41 -10.58
N ALA A 143 -3.70 -18.26 -11.31
CA ALA A 143 -4.91 -17.62 -10.81
C ALA A 143 -5.28 -18.21 -9.44
N PRO A 144 -5.36 -17.39 -8.38
CA PRO A 144 -5.81 -17.86 -7.08
C PRO A 144 -7.19 -18.50 -7.20
N SER A 145 -7.37 -19.67 -6.61
CA SER A 145 -8.60 -20.46 -6.74
C SER A 145 -9.80 -19.89 -5.99
N ALA A 146 -9.62 -18.80 -5.23
CA ALA A 146 -10.65 -18.16 -4.43
C ALA A 146 -10.56 -16.63 -4.53
N ALA A 147 -11.66 -15.95 -4.22
CA ALA A 147 -11.66 -14.49 -4.12
C ALA A 147 -10.62 -14.04 -3.06
N PRO A 148 -9.75 -13.06 -3.36
CA PRO A 148 -8.61 -12.65 -2.53
C PRO A 148 -8.89 -12.44 -1.05
N LEU A 149 -10.08 -11.93 -0.74
CA LEU A 149 -10.50 -11.61 0.63
C LEU A 149 -11.46 -12.64 1.25
N ALA A 150 -11.81 -13.73 0.54
CA ALA A 150 -12.83 -14.67 0.99
C ALA A 150 -12.53 -15.26 2.37
N THR A 151 -11.28 -15.68 2.60
CA THR A 151 -10.82 -16.16 3.90
C THR A 151 -11.02 -15.11 4.99
N ILE A 152 -10.48 -13.90 4.78
CA ILE A 152 -10.55 -12.81 5.76
C ILE A 152 -12.00 -12.45 6.07
N ILE A 153 -12.85 -12.27 5.05
CA ILE A 153 -14.28 -11.98 5.20
C ILE A 153 -14.99 -13.10 5.96
N GLY A 154 -14.68 -14.36 5.65
CA GLY A 154 -15.23 -15.51 6.37
C GLY A 154 -14.90 -15.50 7.86
N HIS A 155 -13.67 -15.11 8.23
CA HIS A 155 -13.29 -14.94 9.65
C HIS A 155 -13.97 -13.73 10.29
N VAL A 156 -14.08 -12.60 9.58
CA VAL A 156 -14.82 -11.42 10.06
C VAL A 156 -16.27 -11.76 10.37
N ASP A 157 -16.96 -12.41 9.44
CA ASP A 157 -18.38 -12.76 9.58
C ASP A 157 -18.62 -13.77 10.71
N LYS A 158 -17.70 -14.73 10.90
CA LYS A 158 -17.78 -15.68 12.02
C LYS A 158 -17.57 -14.98 13.36
N THR A 159 -16.58 -14.09 13.46
CA THR A 159 -16.31 -13.33 14.70
C THR A 159 -17.48 -12.42 15.07
N ARG A 160 -18.12 -11.74 14.09
CA ARG A 160 -19.30 -10.88 14.34
C ARG A 160 -20.51 -11.63 14.88
N LYS A 161 -20.66 -12.90 14.50
CA LYS A 161 -21.76 -13.76 14.97
C LYS A 161 -21.47 -14.41 16.32
N TRP A 162 -20.23 -14.34 16.79
CA TRP A 162 -19.82 -14.98 18.03
C TRP A 162 -20.11 -14.05 19.22
N GLU A 163 -20.76 -14.59 20.25
CA GLU A 163 -21.06 -13.84 21.46
C GLU A 163 -19.78 -13.58 22.27
N VAL A 164 -19.72 -12.40 22.91
CA VAL A 164 -18.63 -12.09 23.85
C VAL A 164 -18.65 -13.12 24.98
N PRO A 165 -17.55 -13.83 25.25
CA PRO A 165 -17.51 -14.80 26.35
C PRO A 165 -17.89 -14.16 27.69
N PRO A 166 -18.50 -14.90 28.62
CA PRO A 166 -18.93 -14.36 29.91
C PRO A 166 -17.72 -13.92 30.76
N HIS A 167 -17.94 -12.98 31.69
CA HIS A 167 -16.90 -12.48 32.61
C HIS A 167 -16.18 -13.58 33.40
N SER A 168 -16.89 -14.66 33.71
CA SER A 168 -16.33 -15.81 34.43
C SER A 168 -15.26 -16.57 33.62
N SER A 169 -15.22 -16.38 32.29
CA SER A 169 -14.31 -17.08 31.37
C SER A 169 -13.18 -16.16 30.89
N VAL A 170 -12.34 -15.74 31.83
CA VAL A 170 -11.24 -14.76 31.60
C VAL A 170 -10.32 -15.16 30.44
N GLU A 171 -9.96 -16.44 30.34
CA GLU A 171 -9.11 -16.96 29.27
C GLU A 171 -9.79 -16.87 27.90
N GLN A 172 -11.06 -17.30 27.80
CA GLN A 172 -11.82 -17.19 26.56
C GLN A 172 -12.02 -15.73 26.13
N ARG A 173 -12.21 -14.80 27.08
CA ARG A 173 -12.27 -13.36 26.78
C ARG A 173 -10.95 -12.84 26.25
N ARG A 174 -9.82 -13.27 26.81
CA ARG A 174 -8.49 -12.92 26.33
C ARG A 174 -8.30 -13.42 24.90
N ASP A 175 -8.59 -14.69 24.64
CA ASP A 175 -8.50 -15.28 23.31
C ASP A 175 -9.38 -14.55 22.30
N PHE A 176 -10.61 -14.18 22.69
CA PHE A 176 -11.51 -13.39 21.85
C PHE A 176 -10.96 -11.99 21.57
N ALA A 177 -10.42 -11.30 22.59
CA ALA A 177 -9.83 -9.97 22.44
C ALA A 177 -8.57 -10.00 21.55
N GLU A 178 -7.70 -11.00 21.71
CA GLU A 178 -6.53 -11.22 20.85
C GLU A 178 -6.95 -11.50 19.41
N HIS A 179 -8.01 -12.30 19.20
CA HIS A 179 -8.55 -12.56 17.88
C HIS A 179 -9.12 -11.29 17.21
N LEU A 180 -9.85 -10.45 17.97
CA LEU A 180 -10.36 -9.16 17.48
C LEU A 180 -9.21 -8.24 17.07
N HIS A 181 -8.15 -8.16 17.88
CA HIS A 181 -6.95 -7.39 17.55
C HIS A 181 -6.27 -7.88 16.27
N LEU A 182 -6.11 -9.19 16.10
CA LEU A 182 -5.56 -9.77 14.88
C LEU A 182 -6.39 -9.38 13.66
N LEU A 183 -7.71 -9.63 13.69
CA LEU A 183 -8.58 -9.35 12.56
C LEU A 183 -8.67 -7.87 12.24
N ARG A 184 -8.71 -7.00 13.26
CA ARG A 184 -8.63 -5.54 13.09
C ARG A 184 -7.36 -5.15 12.34
N ASN A 185 -6.21 -5.71 12.75
CA ASN A 185 -4.92 -5.42 12.13
C ASN A 185 -4.84 -5.95 10.69
N ILE A 186 -5.38 -7.14 10.42
CA ILE A 186 -5.53 -7.68 9.05
C ILE A 186 -6.37 -6.74 8.19
N CYS A 187 -7.55 -6.32 8.67
CA CYS A 187 -8.42 -5.42 7.92
C CYS A 187 -7.72 -4.08 7.61
N ARG A 188 -7.04 -3.50 8.60
CA ARG A 188 -6.24 -2.27 8.41
C ARG A 188 -5.10 -2.46 7.41
N ALA A 189 -4.40 -3.60 7.46
CA ALA A 189 -3.34 -3.91 6.52
C ALA A 189 -3.88 -4.05 5.09
N VAL A 190 -5.00 -4.76 4.89
CA VAL A 190 -5.67 -4.86 3.58
C VAL A 190 -6.02 -3.46 3.04
N THR A 191 -6.70 -2.64 3.84
CA THR A 191 -7.04 -1.26 3.47
C THR A 191 -5.80 -0.46 3.07
N LEU A 192 -4.70 -0.64 3.81
CA LEU A 192 -3.47 0.08 3.56
C LEU A 192 -2.77 -0.37 2.27
N ARG A 193 -2.74 -1.68 1.98
CA ARG A 193 -2.22 -2.23 0.72
C ARG A 193 -3.04 -1.81 -0.50
N LEU A 194 -4.37 -1.70 -0.36
CA LEU A 194 -5.20 -1.15 -1.41
C LEU A 194 -4.90 0.33 -1.65
N LYS A 195 -4.71 1.13 -0.60
CA LYS A 195 -4.30 2.54 -0.73
C LYS A 195 -2.94 2.70 -1.40
N GLU A 196 -1.99 1.84 -1.06
CA GLU A 196 -0.69 1.78 -1.71
C GLU A 196 -0.81 1.50 -3.22
N LEU A 197 -1.56 0.47 -3.60
CA LEU A 197 -1.75 0.12 -5.01
C LEU A 197 -2.53 1.19 -5.79
N ASN A 198 -3.54 1.81 -5.19
CA ASN A 198 -4.23 2.95 -5.80
C ASN A 198 -3.28 4.14 -6.01
N TRP A 199 -2.39 4.42 -5.04
CA TRP A 199 -1.38 5.47 -5.19
C TRP A 199 -0.39 5.15 -6.32
N LEU A 200 0.04 3.89 -6.44
CA LEU A 200 0.90 3.45 -7.54
C LEU A 200 0.21 3.65 -8.90
N ALA A 201 -1.04 3.19 -9.04
CA ALA A 201 -1.82 3.40 -10.26
C ALA A 201 -1.95 4.88 -10.62
N LEU A 202 -2.21 5.76 -9.64
CA LEU A 202 -2.29 7.20 -9.83
C LEU A 202 -0.95 7.81 -10.29
N VAL A 203 0.17 7.34 -9.75
CA VAL A 203 1.51 7.77 -10.20
C VAL A 203 1.75 7.34 -11.64
N SER A 204 1.37 6.11 -12.00
CA SER A 204 1.45 5.63 -13.38
C SER A 204 0.72 6.56 -14.34
N GLU A 205 -0.56 6.84 -14.04
CA GLU A 205 -1.44 7.63 -14.90
C GLU A 205 -0.96 9.08 -15.05
N ARG A 206 -0.45 9.67 -13.97
CA ARG A 206 -0.10 11.10 -13.96
C ARG A 206 1.29 11.41 -14.45
N ALA A 207 2.25 10.57 -14.07
CA ALA A 207 3.66 10.80 -14.38
C ALA A 207 4.06 10.13 -15.70
N ASP A 208 3.17 9.29 -16.26
CA ASP A 208 3.51 8.37 -17.36
C ASP A 208 4.79 7.61 -16.98
N VAL A 209 4.80 7.00 -15.80
CA VAL A 209 5.96 6.28 -15.28
C VAL A 209 5.55 4.83 -15.08
N PRO A 210 6.34 3.86 -15.54
CA PRO A 210 6.02 2.44 -15.40
C PRO A 210 5.97 2.08 -13.92
N VAL A 211 4.88 1.44 -13.52
CA VAL A 211 4.72 0.94 -12.16
C VAL A 211 5.24 -0.49 -12.11
N PRO A 212 6.10 -0.82 -11.12
CA PRO A 212 6.73 -2.14 -10.94
C PRO A 212 5.76 -3.22 -10.41
N VAL A 213 4.47 -3.12 -10.71
CA VAL A 213 3.44 -3.99 -10.17
C VAL A 213 2.79 -4.72 -11.35
N PRO A 214 3.09 -6.01 -11.56
CA PRO A 214 2.45 -6.77 -12.62
C PRO A 214 0.91 -6.67 -12.56
N GLY A 215 0.31 -6.36 -13.72
CA GLY A 215 -1.08 -5.96 -13.86
C GLY A 215 -1.31 -4.43 -13.91
N LEU A 216 -0.28 -3.63 -13.62
CA LEU A 216 -0.18 -2.18 -13.84
C LEU A 216 1.05 -1.84 -14.71
N ASP A 217 1.76 -2.86 -15.21
CA ASP A 217 2.98 -2.80 -16.00
C ASP A 217 2.65 -2.63 -17.49
N GLU A 218 2.09 -1.48 -17.86
CA GLU A 218 2.05 -1.10 -19.27
C GLU A 218 3.48 -0.77 -19.75
N PRO A 219 3.90 -1.24 -20.94
CA PRO A 219 5.22 -0.94 -21.48
C PRO A 219 5.39 0.57 -21.61
N TYR A 220 6.29 1.14 -20.80
CA TYR A 220 6.58 2.55 -20.89
C TYR A 220 7.49 2.86 -22.07
N MET A 221 7.05 3.79 -22.91
CA MET A 221 7.85 4.31 -24.01
C MET A 221 8.60 5.54 -23.52
N TYR A 222 9.90 5.37 -23.28
CA TYR A 222 10.76 6.51 -22.99
C TYR A 222 10.77 7.46 -24.19
N PRO A 223 10.61 8.78 -23.97
CA PRO A 223 10.75 9.77 -25.03
C PRO A 223 12.15 9.69 -25.65
N ASP A 224 12.24 10.01 -26.94
CA ASP A 224 13.53 10.12 -27.60
C ASP A 224 14.33 11.28 -26.99
N ILE A 225 15.64 11.10 -26.82
CA ILE A 225 16.50 12.16 -26.23
C ILE A 225 16.46 13.38 -27.14
N ASP A 226 16.48 13.16 -28.46
CA ASP A 226 16.53 14.22 -29.45
C ASP A 226 15.27 15.11 -29.37
N GLU A 227 14.10 14.53 -29.08
CA GLU A 227 12.85 15.28 -28.88
C GLU A 227 12.87 16.15 -27.61
N LEU A 228 13.68 15.79 -26.61
CA LEU A 228 13.79 16.52 -25.34
C LEU A 228 14.79 17.68 -25.38
N GLU A 229 15.70 17.72 -26.35
CA GLU A 229 16.70 18.79 -26.45
C GLU A 229 16.12 20.10 -26.99
N ASP A 230 15.06 20.01 -27.80
CA ASP A 230 14.42 21.15 -28.47
C ASP A 230 13.53 22.01 -27.54
N ASP A 231 13.09 21.48 -26.39
CA ASP A 231 12.28 22.21 -25.41
C ASP A 231 13.14 22.89 -24.33
N ALA A 232 13.64 24.09 -24.66
CA ALA A 232 14.45 24.89 -23.74
C ALA A 232 13.65 25.51 -22.58
N GLU A 233 12.31 25.58 -22.66
CA GLU A 233 11.48 26.28 -21.67
C GLU A 233 11.18 25.42 -20.43
N SER A 234 11.30 24.10 -20.54
CA SER A 234 10.94 23.15 -19.50
C SER A 234 12.17 22.46 -18.90
N ARG A 235 13.05 23.23 -18.24
CA ARG A 235 14.27 22.71 -17.60
C ARG A 235 14.18 22.73 -16.08
N SER A 236 14.71 21.68 -15.45
CA SER A 236 14.85 21.58 -14.00
C SER A 236 16.32 21.43 -13.59
N THR A 237 16.73 22.21 -12.60
CA THR A 237 18.10 22.16 -12.07
C THR A 237 18.28 21.03 -11.07
N ALA A 238 19.52 20.58 -10.88
CA ALA A 238 19.84 19.60 -9.84
C ALA A 238 19.41 20.07 -8.43
N ALA A 239 19.46 21.38 -8.17
CA ALA A 239 19.02 21.96 -6.91
C ALA A 239 17.50 21.82 -6.69
N GLU A 240 16.68 22.08 -7.70
CA GLU A 240 15.22 21.90 -7.64
C GLU A 240 14.84 20.44 -7.44
N PHE A 241 15.53 19.52 -8.13
CA PHE A 241 15.35 18.09 -7.93
C PHE A 241 15.65 17.67 -6.48
N LEU A 242 16.76 18.16 -5.90
CA LEU A 242 17.10 17.84 -4.51
C LEU A 242 16.05 18.35 -3.52
N VAL A 243 15.57 19.57 -3.71
CA VAL A 243 14.48 20.11 -2.88
C VAL A 243 13.26 19.19 -2.95
N SER A 244 12.91 18.70 -4.15
CA SER A 244 11.82 17.75 -4.35
C SER A 244 12.09 16.39 -3.68
N ALA A 245 13.34 15.93 -3.64
CA ALA A 245 13.76 14.75 -2.88
C ALA A 245 13.83 14.98 -1.35
N GLY A 246 13.62 16.22 -0.87
CA GLY A 246 13.75 16.59 0.54
C GLY A 246 15.20 16.72 1.01
N MET A 247 16.12 16.95 0.07
CA MET A 247 17.54 17.15 0.29
C MET A 247 17.93 18.60 -0.06
N PHE A 248 19.09 19.03 0.46
CA PHE A 248 19.62 20.38 0.21
C PHE A 248 21.08 20.27 -0.23
N GLY A 249 21.51 21.19 -1.09
CA GLY A 249 22.91 21.32 -1.50
C GLY A 249 23.19 20.80 -2.90
N SER A 250 23.20 21.70 -3.87
CA SER A 250 23.79 21.49 -5.19
C SER A 250 24.28 22.83 -5.71
N GLY A 251 25.55 22.90 -6.11
CA GLY A 251 26.12 24.03 -6.85
C GLY A 251 26.06 23.85 -8.36
N SER A 252 25.46 22.75 -8.84
CA SER A 252 25.46 22.43 -10.27
C SER A 252 24.53 23.37 -11.02
N ARG A 253 25.06 24.01 -12.05
CA ARG A 253 24.29 24.79 -13.03
C ARG A 253 23.70 23.92 -14.13
N GLN A 254 24.01 22.62 -14.15
CA GLN A 254 23.42 21.70 -15.11
C GLN A 254 21.92 21.58 -14.86
N SER A 255 21.17 21.50 -15.94
CA SER A 255 19.72 21.35 -15.93
C SER A 255 19.34 20.26 -16.92
N VAL A 256 18.28 19.55 -16.59
CA VAL A 256 17.70 18.48 -17.42
C VAL A 256 16.27 18.85 -17.77
N HIS A 257 15.69 18.17 -18.74
CA HIS A 257 14.28 18.34 -19.07
C HIS A 257 13.41 18.05 -17.83
N ALA A 258 12.44 18.93 -17.54
CA ALA A 258 11.65 18.87 -16.31
C ALA A 258 10.86 17.57 -16.19
N ALA A 259 10.37 17.02 -17.31
CA ALA A 259 9.67 15.72 -17.31
C ALA A 259 10.57 14.56 -16.87
N LEU A 260 11.87 14.59 -17.21
CA LEU A 260 12.83 13.57 -16.75
C LEU A 260 13.10 13.70 -15.26
N ALA A 261 13.31 14.93 -14.76
CA ALA A 261 13.50 15.18 -13.33
C ALA A 261 12.26 14.77 -12.51
N ASP A 262 11.06 15.08 -13.02
CA ASP A 262 9.80 14.72 -12.38
C ASP A 262 9.57 13.19 -12.42
N GLY A 263 9.78 12.54 -13.56
CA GLY A 263 9.69 11.08 -13.69
C GLY A 263 10.66 10.36 -12.76
N MET A 264 11.90 10.83 -12.65
CA MET A 264 12.88 10.28 -11.70
C MET A 264 12.45 10.49 -10.24
N THR A 265 11.88 11.65 -9.92
CA THR A 265 11.33 11.93 -8.58
C THR A 265 10.19 10.95 -8.24
N HIS A 266 9.30 10.68 -9.19
CA HIS A 266 8.23 9.70 -9.03
C HIS A 266 8.78 8.28 -8.83
N LEU A 267 9.73 7.83 -9.64
CA LEU A 267 10.37 6.50 -9.52
C LEU A 267 11.06 6.30 -8.16
N LEU A 268 11.75 7.31 -7.65
CA LEU A 268 12.36 7.29 -6.31
C LEU A 268 11.29 7.28 -5.20
N SER A 269 10.17 7.98 -5.42
CA SER A 269 9.07 8.02 -4.47
C SER A 269 8.37 6.66 -4.31
N ILE A 270 8.36 5.82 -5.36
CA ILE A 270 7.77 4.47 -5.32
C ILE A 270 8.42 3.63 -4.23
N GLU A 271 9.75 3.53 -4.24
CA GLU A 271 10.51 2.77 -3.24
C GLU A 271 10.24 3.30 -1.82
N LYS A 272 10.31 4.63 -1.65
CA LYS A 272 10.11 5.29 -0.36
C LYS A 272 8.70 5.10 0.19
N ASN A 273 7.68 5.27 -0.63
CA ASN A 273 6.30 5.10 -0.21
C ASN A 273 6.01 3.62 0.08
N HIS A 274 6.50 2.70 -0.74
CA HIS A 274 6.38 1.27 -0.48
C HIS A 274 7.02 0.88 0.86
N GLN A 275 8.22 1.38 1.17
CA GLN A 275 8.85 1.19 2.48
C GLN A 275 8.02 1.79 3.62
N SER A 276 7.44 2.97 3.42
CA SER A 276 6.57 3.61 4.42
C SER A 276 5.31 2.79 4.70
N TYR A 277 4.67 2.24 3.68
CA TYR A 277 3.53 1.34 3.83
C TYR A 277 3.91 0.04 4.54
N ASN A 278 5.03 -0.59 4.14
CA ASN A 278 5.56 -1.78 4.82
C ASN A 278 5.81 -1.51 6.31
N TRP A 279 6.39 -0.37 6.66
CA TRP A 279 6.66 -0.01 8.05
C TRP A 279 5.36 0.09 8.88
N VAL A 280 4.30 0.69 8.33
CA VAL A 280 3.02 0.81 9.03
C VAL A 280 2.34 -0.56 9.16
N VAL A 281 2.37 -1.40 8.11
CA VAL A 281 1.82 -2.76 8.19
C VAL A 281 2.58 -3.59 9.23
N ARG A 282 3.91 -3.55 9.19
CA ARG A 282 4.78 -4.15 10.19
C ARG A 282 4.40 -3.71 11.58
N TYR A 283 4.20 -2.41 11.81
CA TYR A 283 3.79 -1.89 13.10
C TYR A 283 2.44 -2.44 13.59
N PHE A 284 1.47 -2.67 12.69
CA PHE A 284 0.20 -3.32 13.06
C PHE A 284 0.42 -4.73 13.62
N PHE A 285 1.33 -5.49 13.01
CA PHE A 285 1.57 -6.88 13.42
C PHE A 285 2.64 -7.04 14.50
N GLU A 286 3.66 -6.19 14.56
CA GLU A 286 4.74 -6.27 15.57
C GLU A 286 4.18 -6.22 16.99
N ARG A 287 3.27 -5.30 17.29
CA ARG A 287 2.66 -5.23 18.63
C ARG A 287 1.86 -6.47 18.98
N PHE A 288 1.26 -7.11 17.96
CA PHE A 288 0.54 -8.35 18.14
C PHE A 288 1.49 -9.54 18.29
N LEU A 289 2.62 -9.55 17.58
CA LEU A 289 3.59 -10.65 17.55
C LEU A 289 4.64 -10.55 18.67
N GLU A 290 4.93 -9.37 19.20
CA GLU A 290 5.96 -9.11 20.23
C GLU A 290 5.82 -9.99 21.48
N PRO A 291 4.60 -10.21 22.05
CA PRO A 291 4.44 -11.13 23.18
C PRO A 291 4.83 -12.58 22.86
N PHE A 292 4.85 -12.94 21.57
CA PHE A 292 5.13 -14.28 21.06
C PHE A 292 6.55 -14.40 20.47
N GLY A 293 7.17 -13.27 20.13
CA GLY A 293 8.53 -13.14 19.64
C GLY A 293 9.52 -13.48 20.75
N GLY A 294 10.10 -14.67 20.68
CA GLY A 294 11.02 -15.17 21.70
C GLY A 294 12.34 -14.40 21.69
N ALA A 295 12.42 -13.30 22.43
CA ALA A 295 13.69 -12.68 22.74
C ALA A 295 14.56 -13.69 23.54
N ASN A 296 15.55 -14.26 22.87
CA ASN A 296 16.81 -14.78 23.43
C ASN A 296 16.85 -16.04 24.29
N ASN A 297 15.84 -16.92 24.29
CA ASN A 297 15.95 -18.15 25.07
C ASN A 297 16.35 -19.35 24.22
N LEU A 298 17.66 -19.62 24.19
CA LEU A 298 18.38 -20.83 23.74
C LEU A 298 17.90 -22.15 24.39
N HIS A 299 16.71 -22.18 25.00
CA HIS A 299 16.15 -23.36 25.64
C HIS A 299 14.97 -23.89 24.83
N THR A 300 15.30 -24.95 24.10
CA THR A 300 14.42 -25.97 23.55
C THR A 300 13.24 -26.25 24.47
N ALA A 301 12.03 -26.24 23.89
CA ALA A 301 10.72 -26.52 24.51
C ALA A 301 10.04 -25.34 25.24
N ARG A 302 9.81 -24.23 24.55
CA ARG A 302 8.73 -23.31 24.98
C ARG A 302 7.39 -23.77 24.40
N PRO A 303 6.33 -23.89 25.21
CA PRO A 303 4.98 -24.04 24.69
C PRO A 303 4.74 -22.84 23.80
N THR A 304 4.44 -23.10 22.53
CA THR A 304 3.99 -22.06 21.61
C THR A 304 2.76 -21.46 22.26
N VAL A 305 2.87 -20.24 22.79
CA VAL A 305 1.74 -19.53 23.35
C VAL A 305 0.80 -19.30 22.17
N LYS A 306 -0.33 -20.00 22.17
CA LYS A 306 -1.36 -19.91 21.15
C LYS A 306 -2.62 -19.45 21.85
N TYR A 307 -3.25 -18.41 21.33
CA TYR A 307 -4.65 -18.16 21.65
C TYR A 307 -5.52 -19.04 20.75
N GLN A 308 -6.69 -19.41 21.24
CA GLN A 308 -7.64 -20.20 20.47
C GLN A 308 -8.57 -19.29 19.66
N ILE A 309 -8.76 -19.61 18.39
CA ILE A 309 -9.73 -18.94 17.53
C ILE A 309 -11.13 -19.24 18.09
N PRO A 310 -11.88 -18.24 18.56
CA PRO A 310 -13.05 -18.42 19.43
C PRO A 310 -14.11 -19.41 18.91
N TYR A 311 -14.50 -19.30 17.64
CA TYR A 311 -15.55 -20.13 17.04
C TYR A 311 -15.07 -21.49 16.52
N SER A 312 -13.76 -21.75 16.49
CA SER A 312 -13.23 -23.02 15.96
C SER A 312 -12.45 -23.83 16.98
N GLY A 313 -12.06 -23.23 18.10
CA GLY A 313 -11.13 -23.81 19.06
C GLY A 313 -9.73 -24.08 18.51
N ARG A 314 -9.47 -23.76 17.22
CA ARG A 314 -8.17 -23.97 16.59
C ARG A 314 -7.18 -22.97 17.16
N ALA A 315 -6.02 -23.47 17.54
CA ALA A 315 -4.96 -22.65 18.06
C ALA A 315 -4.28 -21.87 16.93
N PHE A 316 -4.22 -20.54 17.03
CA PHE A 316 -3.52 -19.69 16.05
C PHE A 316 -2.00 -19.75 16.31
N ARG A 317 -1.21 -20.05 15.29
CA ARG A 317 0.23 -20.40 15.44
C ARG A 317 1.13 -19.16 15.36
N THR A 318 0.95 -18.24 16.30
CA THR A 318 1.70 -16.97 16.42
C THR A 318 3.21 -17.13 16.29
N GLY A 319 3.82 -18.14 16.92
CA GLY A 319 5.27 -18.34 16.89
C GLY A 319 5.83 -18.65 15.50
N ALA A 320 5.13 -19.47 14.71
CA ALA A 320 5.54 -19.78 13.33
C ALA A 320 5.43 -18.54 12.44
N LEU A 321 4.35 -17.77 12.61
CA LEU A 321 4.14 -16.52 11.90
C LEU A 321 5.17 -15.43 12.30
N SER A 322 5.50 -15.31 13.58
CA SER A 322 6.54 -14.39 14.07
C SER A 322 7.88 -14.69 13.43
N HIS A 323 8.28 -15.96 13.35
CA HIS A 323 9.53 -16.35 12.72
C HIS A 323 9.55 -16.03 11.21
N ALA A 324 8.44 -16.29 10.50
CA ALA A 324 8.31 -15.93 9.10
C ALA A 324 8.36 -14.41 8.88
N ALA A 325 7.71 -13.64 9.75
CA ALA A 325 7.73 -12.17 9.71
C ALA A 325 9.14 -11.62 9.95
N GLU A 326 9.87 -12.15 10.95
CA GLU A 326 11.27 -11.79 11.21
C GLU A 326 12.17 -12.03 9.99
N HIS A 327 11.97 -13.13 9.27
CA HIS A 327 12.71 -13.42 8.05
C HIS A 327 12.45 -12.38 6.96
N ILE A 328 11.17 -12.05 6.71
CA ILE A 328 10.79 -11.01 5.74
C ILE A 328 11.40 -9.66 6.14
N HIS A 329 11.30 -9.27 7.41
CA HIS A 329 11.80 -7.98 7.88
C HIS A 329 13.33 -7.85 7.79
N ARG A 330 14.05 -8.93 8.09
CA ARG A 330 15.52 -8.94 7.99
C ARG A 330 16.00 -8.67 6.57
N GLU A 331 15.29 -9.19 5.58
CA GLU A 331 15.62 -8.94 4.17
C GLU A 331 15.24 -7.52 3.72
N THR A 332 14.21 -6.91 4.30
CA THR A 332 13.77 -5.55 3.93
C THR A 332 14.60 -4.45 4.60
N ASP A 333 15.07 -4.67 5.82
CA ASP A 333 15.76 -3.65 6.62
C ASP A 333 17.22 -3.42 6.20
N SER A 334 17.78 -4.23 5.30
CA SER A 334 19.16 -4.07 4.81
C SER A 334 19.36 -2.82 3.96
N HIS A 335 18.29 -2.16 3.50
CA HIS A 335 18.38 -0.90 2.77
C HIS A 335 18.60 0.26 3.72
N THR A 336 19.88 0.55 4.01
CA THR A 336 20.25 1.67 4.87
C THR A 336 19.91 3.01 4.21
N SER A 337 19.56 4.02 5.02
CA SER A 337 19.40 5.42 4.56
C SER A 337 20.59 5.90 3.72
N TYR A 338 21.79 5.37 4.00
CA TYR A 338 23.01 5.69 3.26
C TYR A 338 23.01 5.23 1.79
N THR A 339 22.40 4.09 1.45
CA THR A 339 22.34 3.63 0.05
C THR A 339 21.49 4.56 -0.81
N HIS A 340 20.41 5.11 -0.24
CA HIS A 340 19.56 6.08 -0.93
C HIS A 340 20.30 7.41 -1.17
N ILE A 341 20.97 7.94 -0.14
CA ILE A 341 21.77 9.16 -0.27
C ILE A 341 22.89 8.99 -1.31
N ARG A 342 23.59 7.86 -1.28
CA ARG A 342 24.63 7.56 -2.26
C ARG A 342 24.08 7.49 -3.69
N LYS A 343 22.93 6.85 -3.89
CA LYS A 343 22.26 6.79 -5.19
C LYS A 343 21.92 8.19 -5.71
N ILE A 344 21.38 9.06 -4.85
CA ILE A 344 21.07 10.45 -5.23
C ILE A 344 22.36 11.19 -5.60
N ASN A 345 23.44 11.07 -4.83
CA ASN A 345 24.70 11.73 -5.19
C ASN A 345 25.25 11.26 -6.54
N LEU A 346 25.22 9.96 -6.83
CA LEU A 346 25.64 9.42 -8.15
C LEU A 346 24.80 9.96 -9.31
N LEU A 347 23.50 10.19 -9.07
CA LEU A 347 22.60 10.81 -10.03
C LEU A 347 22.96 12.29 -10.26
N LEU A 348 23.30 13.03 -9.20
CA LEU A 348 23.71 14.44 -9.31
C LEU A 348 25.05 14.59 -10.05
N ASP A 349 25.99 13.67 -9.83
CA ASP A 349 27.28 13.65 -10.52
C ASP A 349 27.11 13.47 -12.04
N ASN A 350 25.97 12.90 -12.47
CA ASN A 350 25.61 12.65 -13.86
C ASN A 350 24.31 13.36 -14.27
N TRP A 351 24.10 14.60 -13.80
CA TRP A 351 22.86 15.36 -14.03
C TRP A 351 22.73 15.91 -15.46
N THR A 352 22.50 15.01 -16.42
CA THR A 352 22.24 15.28 -17.84
C THR A 352 20.98 14.53 -18.30
N ASN A 353 20.36 14.91 -19.43
CA ASN A 353 19.16 14.22 -19.93
C ASN A 353 19.40 12.71 -20.10
N THR A 354 20.51 12.34 -20.75
CA THR A 354 20.93 10.95 -20.92
C THR A 354 21.15 10.25 -19.59
N GLY A 355 21.91 10.87 -18.67
CA GLY A 355 22.22 10.28 -17.37
C GLY A 355 20.99 10.07 -16.49
N VAL A 356 20.07 11.03 -16.47
CA VAL A 356 18.80 10.90 -15.74
C VAL A 356 17.91 9.83 -16.38
N MET A 357 17.81 9.77 -17.70
CA MET A 357 17.01 8.74 -18.37
C MET A 357 17.56 7.33 -18.13
N GLU A 358 18.88 7.13 -18.18
CA GLU A 358 19.52 5.86 -17.83
C GLU A 358 19.23 5.48 -16.37
N ALA A 359 19.34 6.45 -15.46
CA ALA A 359 19.02 6.24 -14.05
C ALA A 359 17.53 5.90 -13.83
N MET A 360 16.60 6.50 -14.59
CA MET A 360 15.19 6.14 -14.55
C MET A 360 14.97 4.69 -14.97
N LYS A 361 15.54 4.27 -16.11
CA LYS A 361 15.47 2.86 -16.59
C LYS A 361 16.02 1.89 -15.56
N GLN A 362 17.12 2.25 -14.92
CA GLN A 362 17.71 1.44 -13.87
C GLN A 362 16.84 1.39 -12.61
N GLN A 363 16.29 2.53 -12.17
CA GLN A 363 15.42 2.60 -10.99
C GLN A 363 14.11 1.83 -11.21
N GLU A 364 13.53 1.86 -12.42
CA GLU A 364 12.37 1.04 -12.80
C GLU A 364 12.67 -0.45 -12.61
N LYS A 365 13.77 -0.94 -13.17
CA LYS A 365 14.20 -2.34 -13.04
C LYS A 365 14.43 -2.74 -11.59
N GLU A 366 15.06 -1.87 -10.81
CA GLU A 366 15.29 -2.10 -9.39
C GLU A 366 13.99 -2.13 -8.60
N ASN A 367 13.05 -1.23 -8.89
CA ASN A 367 11.72 -1.24 -8.29
C ASN A 367 11.00 -2.56 -8.59
N ALA A 368 10.95 -3.01 -9.86
CA ALA A 368 10.33 -4.27 -10.27
C ALA A 368 10.99 -5.47 -9.60
N HIS A 369 12.33 -5.53 -9.62
CA HIS A 369 13.10 -6.58 -8.96
C HIS A 369 12.80 -6.64 -7.46
N ASN A 370 12.72 -5.50 -6.77
CA ASN A 370 12.43 -5.43 -5.34
C ASN A 370 11.02 -5.95 -4.99
N PHE A 371 10.01 -5.62 -5.80
CA PHE A 371 8.66 -6.16 -5.62
C PHE A 371 8.63 -7.68 -5.80
N GLN A 372 9.25 -8.18 -6.87
CA GLN A 372 9.32 -9.61 -7.16
C GLN A 372 10.08 -10.38 -6.07
N LYS A 373 11.26 -9.91 -5.68
CA LYS A 373 12.07 -10.53 -4.62
C LYS A 373 11.30 -10.66 -3.30
N LYS A 374 10.51 -9.64 -2.92
CA LYS A 374 9.68 -9.69 -1.71
C LYS A 374 8.56 -10.72 -1.81
N LEU A 375 7.91 -10.80 -2.98
CA LEU A 375 6.89 -11.80 -3.23
C LEU A 375 7.48 -13.23 -3.17
N GLU A 376 8.65 -13.44 -3.75
CA GLU A 376 9.38 -14.71 -3.65
C GLU A 376 9.71 -15.07 -2.20
N CYS A 377 10.21 -14.11 -1.40
CA CYS A 377 10.46 -14.33 0.02
C CYS A 377 9.20 -14.80 0.76
N LYS A 378 8.05 -14.15 0.53
CA LYS A 378 6.75 -14.56 1.11
C LYS A 378 6.37 -15.97 0.70
N ARG A 379 6.56 -16.33 -0.57
CA ARG A 379 6.28 -17.68 -1.09
C ARG A 379 7.16 -18.74 -0.46
N GLU A 380 8.45 -18.45 -0.26
CA GLU A 380 9.36 -19.35 0.44
C GLU A 380 8.92 -19.54 1.90
N GLN A 381 8.58 -18.46 2.59
CA GLN A 381 8.04 -18.56 3.95
C GLN A 381 6.70 -19.33 3.99
N MET A 382 5.83 -19.14 3.00
CA MET A 382 4.59 -19.89 2.87
C MET A 382 4.87 -21.39 2.74
N LYS A 383 5.85 -21.80 1.92
CA LYS A 383 6.26 -23.21 1.79
C LYS A 383 6.73 -23.78 3.13
N VAL A 384 7.48 -23.00 3.93
CA VAL A 384 7.90 -23.41 5.28
C VAL A 384 6.68 -23.61 6.18
N LEU A 385 5.74 -22.66 6.23
CA LEU A 385 4.52 -22.76 7.03
C LEU A 385 3.63 -23.93 6.62
N LEU A 386 3.50 -24.20 5.32
CA LEU A 386 2.77 -25.37 4.80
C LEU A 386 3.39 -26.68 5.28
N ARG A 387 4.73 -26.81 5.25
CA ARG A 387 5.44 -27.99 5.78
C ARG A 387 5.26 -28.19 7.28
N GLN A 388 4.99 -27.11 8.02
CA GLN A 388 4.63 -27.16 9.44
C GLN A 388 3.16 -27.53 9.66
N GLY A 389 2.38 -27.74 8.59
CA GLY A 389 0.96 -28.12 8.67
C GLY A 389 0.02 -26.94 8.93
N ILE A 390 0.42 -25.72 8.59
CA ILE A 390 -0.51 -24.58 8.45
C ILE A 390 -1.19 -24.74 7.09
N THR A 391 -2.51 -24.57 7.03
CA THR A 391 -3.25 -24.73 5.78
C THR A 391 -3.17 -23.46 4.92
N ARG A 392 -3.37 -23.61 3.60
CA ARG A 392 -3.29 -22.48 2.66
C ARG A 392 -4.30 -21.38 2.96
N ASP A 393 -5.48 -21.76 3.44
CA ASP A 393 -6.60 -20.87 3.69
C ASP A 393 -6.66 -20.37 5.15
N ASP A 394 -5.58 -20.54 5.92
CA ASP A 394 -5.49 -20.02 7.29
C ASP A 394 -5.12 -18.51 7.31
N LEU A 395 -5.54 -17.81 8.37
CA LEU A 395 -5.25 -16.40 8.57
C LEU A 395 -3.75 -16.11 8.62
N GLU A 396 -2.93 -17.05 9.10
CA GLU A 396 -1.46 -16.96 9.09
C GLU A 396 -0.92 -16.68 7.68
N MET A 397 -1.48 -17.34 6.65
CA MET A 397 -1.09 -17.11 5.26
C MET A 397 -1.52 -15.73 4.78
N SER A 398 -2.72 -15.28 5.16
CA SER A 398 -3.16 -13.92 4.85
C SER A 398 -2.24 -12.86 5.49
N VAL A 399 -1.86 -13.02 6.76
CA VAL A 399 -0.93 -12.09 7.43
C VAL A 399 0.42 -12.09 6.75
N LEU A 400 0.97 -13.27 6.44
CA LEU A 400 2.27 -13.40 5.77
C LEU A 400 2.34 -12.61 4.46
N PHE A 401 1.28 -12.66 3.65
CA PHE A 401 1.25 -11.96 2.37
C PHE A 401 0.98 -10.46 2.50
N LEU A 402 0.38 -10.01 3.61
CA LEU A 402 0.14 -8.59 3.89
C LEU A 402 1.38 -7.86 4.40
N LEU A 403 2.27 -8.54 5.13
CA LEU A 403 3.60 -8.02 5.53
C LEU A 403 4.41 -7.58 4.31
#